data_AF-A0A0C2JAJ9-F1
#
_entry.id   AF-A0A0C2JAJ9-F1
#
_cell.length_a   1.000
_cell.length_b   1.000
_cell.length_c   1.000
_cell.angle_alpha   90.00
_cell.angle_beta   90.00
_cell.angle_gamma   90.00
#
_symmetry.space_group_name_H-M   'P 1'
#
loop_
_entity.id
_entity.type
_entity.pdbx_description
1 polymer ?
#
loop_
_entity_poly.entity_id
_entity_poly.type
_entity_poly.pdbx_seq_one_letter_code
_entity_poly.pdbx_strand_id
1 'polypeptide(L)'
;MASRRKIVHEDFTYQLNKKYKDTFYYRCSKFSELCQAKLVVKGDTFTVKGIHTCITINSIADENNAIIESREYSANFITEKASHLELNPNQIYNFLLLSLKEKYRNMLYEIPPKKRFVLEFAKKGVALK
;
A
#
# COMPACT_ATOMS: atom_id res chain seq x y z
N MET A 1 12.20 -12.88 -6.22
CA MET A 1 10.91 -12.22 -6.58
C MET A 1 10.93 -10.78 -6.10
N ALA A 2 11.12 -9.83 -7.02
CA ALA A 2 11.06 -8.40 -6.72
C ALA A 2 9.68 -8.06 -6.13
N SER A 3 9.66 -7.38 -4.98
CA SER A 3 8.39 -6.95 -4.40
C SER A 3 7.76 -5.90 -5.32
N ARG A 4 6.63 -6.25 -5.93
CA ARG A 4 5.88 -5.35 -6.80
C ARG A 4 5.16 -4.32 -5.93
N ARG A 5 5.40 -3.04 -6.19
CA ARG A 5 4.69 -1.91 -5.53
C ARG A 5 3.19 -2.16 -5.56
N LYS A 6 2.54 -1.99 -4.40
CA LYS A 6 1.10 -2.15 -4.23
C LYS A 6 0.48 -0.85 -3.75
N ILE A 7 -0.69 -0.54 -4.27
CA ILE A 7 -1.49 0.61 -3.86
C ILE A 7 -2.90 0.13 -3.50
N VAL A 8 -3.61 0.87 -2.66
CA VAL A 8 -5.00 0.60 -2.29
C VAL A 8 -5.86 1.80 -2.62
N HIS A 9 -7.02 1.52 -3.21
CA HIS A 9 -8.07 2.49 -3.47
C HIS A 9 -9.39 1.78 -3.28
N GLU A 10 -10.32 2.39 -2.52
CA GLU A 10 -11.68 1.86 -2.36
C GLU A 10 -11.68 0.38 -1.88
N ASP A 11 -10.85 0.07 -0.88
CA ASP A 11 -10.62 -1.31 -0.39
C ASP A 11 -10.00 -2.31 -1.40
N PHE A 12 -9.79 -1.91 -2.65
CA PHE A 12 -9.14 -2.73 -3.65
C PHE A 12 -7.64 -2.53 -3.67
N THR A 13 -6.90 -3.64 -3.57
CA THR A 13 -5.45 -3.62 -3.78
C THR A 13 -5.13 -3.74 -5.26
N TYR A 14 -4.25 -2.88 -5.75
CA TYR A 14 -3.67 -2.95 -7.08
C TYR A 14 -2.17 -3.22 -7.01
N GLN A 15 -1.64 -3.89 -8.03
CA GLN A 15 -0.22 -4.18 -8.20
C GLN A 15 0.32 -3.46 -9.43
N LEU A 16 1.53 -2.91 -9.31
CA LEU A 16 2.20 -2.26 -10.42
C LEU A 16 2.41 -3.27 -11.56
N ASN A 17 1.88 -2.93 -12.74
CA ASN A 17 2.02 -3.72 -13.96
C ASN A 17 3.16 -3.17 -14.84
N LYS A 18 3.17 -1.85 -15.09
CA LYS A 18 4.24 -1.19 -15.83
C LYS A 18 4.33 0.31 -15.48
N LYS A 19 5.50 0.90 -15.73
CA LYS A 19 5.71 2.35 -15.73
C LYS A 19 6.05 2.79 -17.15
N TYR A 20 5.47 3.89 -17.62
CA TYR A 20 5.83 4.51 -18.89
C TYR A 20 5.83 6.03 -18.73
N LYS A 21 6.99 6.66 -18.97
CA LYS A 21 7.24 8.07 -18.63
C LYS A 21 6.85 8.31 -17.15
N ASP A 22 6.06 9.34 -16.87
CA ASP A 22 5.56 9.67 -15.52
C ASP A 22 4.24 9.02 -15.16
N THR A 23 3.83 8.00 -15.92
CA THR A 23 2.59 7.28 -15.72
C THR A 23 2.86 5.88 -15.17
N PHE A 24 2.22 5.56 -14.05
CA PHE A 24 2.24 4.24 -13.45
C PHE A 24 0.92 3.52 -13.75
N TYR A 25 1.03 2.34 -14.33
CA TYR A 25 -0.11 1.49 -14.67
C TYR A 25 -0.18 0.33 -13.70
N TYR A 26 -1.27 0.27 -12.97
CA TYR A 26 -1.58 -0.77 -12.01
C TYR A 26 -2.76 -1.61 -12.51
N ARG A 27 -2.81 -2.86 -12.05
CA ARG A 27 -3.92 -3.78 -12.25
C ARG A 27 -4.37 -4.33 -10.89
N CYS A 28 -5.62 -4.73 -10.76
CA CYS A 28 -6.12 -5.37 -9.54
C CYS A 28 -5.16 -6.49 -9.07
N SER A 29 -4.95 -6.66 -7.77
CA SER A 29 -4.10 -7.73 -7.25
C SER A 29 -4.69 -9.11 -7.52
N LYS A 30 -6.02 -9.19 -7.65
CA LYS A 30 -6.79 -10.37 -8.05
C LYS A 30 -7.06 -10.38 -9.56
N PHE A 31 -6.21 -9.71 -10.36
CA PHE A 31 -6.40 -9.62 -11.81
C PHE A 31 -6.55 -11.00 -12.42
N SER A 32 -7.69 -11.21 -13.09
CA SER A 32 -8.09 -12.45 -13.73
C SER A 32 -8.97 -12.11 -14.91
N GLU A 33 -9.44 -13.12 -15.65
CA GLU A 33 -10.45 -12.91 -16.69
C GLU A 33 -11.71 -12.23 -16.14
N LEU A 34 -12.07 -12.55 -14.89
CA LEU A 34 -13.23 -11.99 -14.22
C LEU A 34 -13.00 -10.56 -13.76
N CYS A 35 -11.84 -10.24 -13.16
CA CYS A 35 -11.53 -8.88 -12.67
C CYS A 35 -10.39 -8.24 -13.47
N GLN A 36 -10.77 -7.29 -14.34
CA GLN A 36 -9.85 -6.58 -15.23
C GLN A 36 -9.61 -5.12 -14.84
N ALA A 37 -10.03 -4.74 -13.63
CA ALA A 37 -9.88 -3.38 -13.11
C ALA A 37 -8.40 -2.94 -13.12
N LYS A 38 -8.19 -1.72 -13.58
CA LYS A 38 -6.89 -1.06 -13.73
C LYS A 38 -6.93 0.30 -13.03
N LEU A 39 -5.77 0.76 -12.58
CA LEU A 39 -5.60 2.08 -12.00
C LEU A 39 -4.38 2.73 -12.63
N VAL A 40 -4.54 3.94 -13.14
CA VAL A 40 -3.48 4.71 -13.79
C VAL A 40 -3.19 5.91 -12.92
N VAL A 41 -1.93 6.07 -12.48
CA VAL A 41 -1.47 7.24 -11.72
C VAL A 41 -0.57 8.07 -12.61
N LYS A 42 -0.82 9.38 -12.70
CA LYS A 42 -0.01 10.34 -13.46
C LYS A 42 0.18 11.60 -12.61
N GLY A 43 1.41 11.83 -12.15
CA GLY A 43 1.69 12.84 -11.13
C GLY A 43 0.81 12.61 -9.90
N ASP A 44 0.08 13.63 -9.49
CA ASP A 44 -0.80 13.60 -8.32
C ASP A 44 -2.23 13.16 -8.62
N THR A 45 -2.52 12.83 -9.88
CA THR A 45 -3.87 12.39 -10.30
C THR A 45 -3.91 10.90 -10.59
N PHE A 46 -5.08 10.29 -10.40
CA PHE A 46 -5.30 8.91 -10.81
C PHE A 46 -6.64 8.72 -11.54
N THR A 47 -6.74 7.61 -12.27
CA THR A 47 -7.95 7.19 -12.96
C THR A 47 -8.13 5.69 -12.83
N VAL A 48 -9.33 5.27 -12.42
CA VAL A 48 -9.73 3.86 -12.41
C VAL A 48 -10.35 3.51 -13.76
N LYS A 49 -9.98 2.35 -14.32
CA LYS A 49 -10.52 1.82 -15.57
C LYS A 49 -11.05 0.41 -15.37
N GLY A 50 -12.25 0.14 -15.90
CA GLY A 50 -12.94 -1.13 -15.71
C GLY A 50 -13.60 -1.22 -14.33
N ILE A 51 -14.36 -2.29 -14.11
CA ILE A 51 -15.14 -2.52 -12.89
C ILE A 51 -14.47 -3.64 -12.09
N HIS A 52 -14.39 -3.48 -10.77
CA HIS A 52 -14.04 -4.60 -9.90
C HIS A 52 -15.21 -5.55 -9.79
N THR A 53 -15.00 -6.77 -10.28
CA THR A 53 -15.92 -7.91 -10.09
C THR A 53 -15.42 -8.83 -8.98
N CYS A 54 -14.18 -8.62 -8.52
CA CYS A 54 -13.69 -9.31 -7.33
C CYS A 54 -14.38 -8.68 -6.11
N ILE A 55 -14.93 -9.52 -5.23
CA ILE A 55 -15.70 -9.03 -4.08
C ILE A 55 -14.79 -8.20 -3.16
N THR A 56 -15.18 -6.94 -2.94
CA THR A 56 -15.01 -6.21 -1.67
C THR A 56 -16.08 -5.11 -1.59
N ILE A 57 -16.74 -5.01 -0.42
CA ILE A 57 -17.92 -4.18 -0.16
C ILE A 57 -17.50 -2.85 0.48
N ASN A 58 -18.16 -1.77 0.02
CA ASN A 58 -18.18 -0.37 0.46
C ASN A 58 -17.05 0.54 -0.04
N SER A 59 -17.43 1.62 -0.74
CA SER A 59 -16.58 2.78 -0.99
C SER A 59 -17.39 4.04 -1.32
N ILE A 60 -16.94 5.18 -0.79
CA ILE A 60 -17.21 6.55 -1.28
C ILE A 60 -15.84 7.27 -1.27
N ALA A 61 -15.51 7.91 -2.39
CA ALA A 61 -14.21 8.56 -2.67
C ALA A 61 -14.09 9.99 -2.10
N ASP A 62 -12.87 10.46 -1.80
CA ASP A 62 -12.19 11.61 -2.47
C ASP A 62 -10.75 11.89 -1.96
N GLU A 63 -10.00 12.60 -2.81
CA GLU A 63 -8.80 13.44 -2.70
C GLU A 63 -7.35 12.89 -2.68
N ASN A 64 -6.55 13.62 -3.46
CA ASN A 64 -5.25 13.33 -4.03
C ASN A 64 -4.12 13.99 -3.22
N ASN A 65 -3.51 13.21 -2.32
CA ASN A 65 -2.13 13.40 -1.83
C ASN A 65 -1.61 12.24 -0.93
N ALA A 66 -2.48 11.29 -0.60
CA ALA A 66 -2.19 10.20 0.36
C ALA A 66 -1.05 9.23 -0.02
N ILE A 67 -0.62 9.16 -1.28
CA ILE A 67 0.48 8.24 -1.65
C ILE A 67 1.80 8.68 -0.98
N ILE A 68 2.11 9.97 -0.98
CA ILE A 68 3.35 10.48 -0.39
C ILE A 68 3.27 10.35 1.14
N GLU A 69 2.16 10.81 1.72
CA GLU A 69 1.93 10.75 3.17
C GLU A 69 1.91 9.32 3.72
N SER A 70 1.37 8.35 2.98
CA SER A 70 1.37 6.94 3.41
C SER A 70 2.77 6.32 3.47
N ARG A 71 3.71 6.77 2.62
CA ARG A 71 5.11 6.35 2.69
C ARG A 71 5.80 6.90 3.93
N GLU A 72 5.63 8.20 4.20
CA GLU A 72 6.19 8.85 5.38
C GLU A 72 5.60 8.25 6.67
N TYR A 73 4.27 8.08 6.70
CA TYR A 73 3.57 7.43 7.79
C TYR A 73 4.11 6.02 8.06
N SER A 74 4.30 5.20 7.03
CA SER A 74 4.87 3.85 7.17
C SER A 74 6.28 3.88 7.78
N ALA A 75 7.12 4.83 7.37
CA ALA A 75 8.48 4.98 7.88
C ALA A 75 8.52 5.43 9.35
N ASN A 76 7.60 6.33 9.74
CA ASN A 76 7.44 6.79 11.12
C ASN A 76 6.90 5.68 12.02
N PHE A 77 5.90 4.93 11.54
CA PHE A 77 5.32 3.78 12.26
C PHE A 77 6.37 2.72 12.60
N ILE A 78 7.28 2.41 11.67
CA ILE A 78 8.41 1.51 11.94
C ILE A 78 9.26 2.05 13.09
N THR A 79 9.57 3.35 13.09
CA THR A 79 10.42 3.97 14.11
C THR A 79 9.77 3.91 15.49
N GLU A 80 8.48 4.24 15.59
CA GLU A 80 7.72 4.19 16.84
C GLU A 80 7.59 2.76 17.37
N LYS A 81 7.28 1.77 16.52
CA LYS A 81 7.10 0.39 16.98
C LYS A 81 8.41 -0.35 17.20
N ALA A 82 9.51 0.05 16.55
CA ALA A 82 10.83 -0.50 16.82
C ALA A 82 11.30 -0.22 18.26
N SER A 83 10.82 0.84 18.91
CA SER A 83 11.08 1.10 20.34
C SER A 83 10.22 0.28 21.31
N HIS A 84 9.18 -0.42 20.83
CA HIS A 84 8.29 -1.25 21.66
C HIS A 84 8.56 -2.74 21.38
N LEU A 85 9.49 -3.30 22.16
CA LEU A 85 10.24 -4.55 21.91
C LEU A 85 9.48 -5.89 21.98
N GLU A 86 8.16 -5.92 22.00
CA GLU A 86 7.42 -7.15 22.35
C GLU A 86 6.73 -7.85 21.17
N LEU A 87 6.67 -7.21 20.00
CA LEU A 87 5.95 -7.75 18.84
C LEU A 87 6.92 -8.21 17.75
N ASN A 88 6.63 -9.37 17.16
CA ASN A 88 7.41 -9.83 16.02
C ASN A 88 7.13 -8.97 14.76
N PRO A 89 8.07 -8.89 13.81
CA PRO A 89 7.92 -8.05 12.62
C PRO A 89 6.65 -8.31 11.79
N ASN A 90 6.09 -9.54 11.84
CA ASN A 90 4.84 -9.84 11.14
C ASN A 90 3.62 -9.23 11.84
N GLN A 91 3.58 -9.25 13.17
CA GLN A 91 2.50 -8.62 13.94
C GLN A 91 2.50 -7.11 13.70
N ILE A 92 3.67 -6.48 13.76
CA ILE A 92 3.83 -5.03 13.52
C ILE A 92 3.43 -4.67 12.09
N TYR A 93 3.80 -5.50 11.11
CA TYR A 93 3.35 -5.31 9.73
C TYR A 93 1.82 -5.37 9.60
N ASN A 94 1.15 -6.29 10.30
CA ASN A 94 -0.31 -6.35 10.29
C ASN A 94 -0.95 -5.12 10.94
N PHE A 95 -0.40 -4.62 12.05
CA PHE A 95 -0.85 -3.37 12.65
C PHE A 95 -0.68 -2.19 11.70
N LEU A 96 0.45 -2.08 11.00
CA LEU A 96 0.65 -1.05 9.98
C LEU A 96 -0.44 -1.11 8.89
N LEU A 97 -0.79 -2.31 8.41
CA LEU A 97 -1.83 -2.45 7.39
C LEU A 97 -3.21 -1.98 7.89
N LEU A 98 -3.54 -2.27 9.15
CA LEU A 98 -4.78 -1.79 9.78
C LEU A 98 -4.77 -0.27 9.93
N SER A 99 -3.70 0.30 10.47
CA SER A 99 -3.58 1.76 10.66
C SER A 99 -3.60 2.53 9.33
N LEU A 100 -2.96 2.00 8.29
CA LEU A 100 -3.05 2.57 6.93
C LEU A 100 -4.49 2.56 6.41
N LYS A 101 -5.20 1.44 6.59
CA LYS A 101 -6.59 1.30 6.15
C LYS A 101 -7.51 2.29 6.87
N GLU A 102 -7.36 2.45 8.18
CA GLU A 102 -8.17 3.38 8.97
C GLU A 102 -7.88 4.84 8.59
N LYS A 103 -6.59 5.20 8.48
CA LYS A 103 -6.16 6.57 8.20
C LYS A 103 -6.50 7.03 6.78
N TYR A 104 -6.34 6.15 5.78
CA TYR A 104 -6.48 6.48 4.36
C TYR A 104 -7.67 5.80 3.69
N ARG A 105 -8.73 5.48 4.47
CA ARG A 105 -9.88 4.67 4.05
C ARG A 105 -10.49 5.07 2.71
N ASN A 106 -10.54 6.36 2.43
CA ASN A 106 -11.16 6.92 1.23
C ASN A 106 -10.14 7.49 0.23
N MET A 107 -8.85 7.28 0.47
CA MET A 107 -7.75 7.86 -0.30
C MET A 107 -6.92 6.77 -1.00
N LEU A 108 -6.13 7.19 -1.98
CA LEU A 108 -5.16 6.32 -2.66
C LEU A 108 -3.84 6.25 -1.88
N TYR A 109 -3.47 5.08 -1.36
CA TYR A 109 -2.25 4.93 -0.54
C TYR A 109 -1.38 3.73 -0.96
N GLU A 110 -0.08 3.80 -0.65
CA GLU A 110 0.88 2.72 -0.94
C GLU A 110 1.02 1.75 0.24
N ILE A 111 1.07 0.46 -0.05
CA ILE A 111 1.45 -0.55 0.95
C ILE A 111 2.95 -0.84 0.78
N PRO A 112 3.77 -0.66 1.84
CA PRO A 112 5.18 -1.00 1.77
C PRO A 112 5.35 -2.51 1.58
N PRO A 113 6.27 -2.95 0.70
CA PRO A 113 6.67 -4.35 0.60
C PRO A 113 6.98 -5.01 1.95
N LYS A 114 6.28 -6.09 2.31
CA LYS A 114 6.54 -6.84 3.56
C LYS A 114 8.02 -7.17 3.76
N LYS A 115 8.72 -7.66 2.73
CA LYS A 115 10.16 -7.95 2.82
C LYS A 115 10.99 -6.71 3.14
N ARG A 116 10.67 -5.56 2.52
CA ARG A 116 11.35 -4.29 2.79
C ARG A 116 11.05 -3.80 4.19
N PHE A 117 9.79 -3.88 4.62
CA PHE A 117 9.35 -3.53 5.97
C PHE A 117 10.12 -4.34 7.01
N VAL A 118 10.17 -5.67 6.88
CA VAL A 118 10.87 -6.55 7.83
C VAL A 118 12.37 -6.24 7.85
N LEU A 119 12.98 -5.95 6.69
CA LEU A 119 14.39 -5.54 6.62
C LEU A 119 14.65 -4.17 7.26
N GLU A 120 13.78 -3.18 7.04
CA GLU A 120 13.89 -1.85 7.65
C GLU A 120 13.65 -1.92 9.17
N PHE A 121 12.70 -2.75 9.59
CA PHE A 121 12.45 -3.04 11.00
C PHE A 121 13.64 -3.74 11.64
N ALA A 122 14.22 -4.77 11.00
CA ALA A 122 15.43 -5.42 11.48
C ALA A 122 16.61 -4.44 11.57
N LYS A 123 16.83 -3.57 10.58
CA LYS A 123 17.89 -2.55 10.64
C LYS A 123 17.71 -1.57 11.80
N LYS A 124 16.46 -1.18 12.10
CA LYS A 124 16.13 -0.26 13.20
C LYS A 124 16.10 -0.96 14.57
N GLY A 125 15.80 -2.26 14.60
CA GLY A 125 15.83 -3.12 15.79
C GLY A 125 17.19 -3.78 16.08
N VAL A 126 18.16 -3.71 15.17
CA VAL A 126 19.56 -4.16 15.36
C VAL A 126 20.43 -3.05 15.99
N ALA A 127 19.80 -2.00 16.52
CA ALA A 127 20.40 -1.15 17.56
C ALA A 127 20.00 -1.62 18.97
N LEU A 128 19.86 -2.94 19.17
CA LEU A 128 19.67 -3.52 20.49
C LEU A 128 20.66 -4.67 20.63
N LYS A 129 21.59 -4.45 21.55
CA LYS A 129 22.59 -5.41 22.03
C LYS A 129 21.93 -6.69 22.53
#